data_AF-A0AAU1P8V8-F1
#
_entry.id   AF-A0AAU1P8V8-F1
#
_cell.length_a   1.000
_cell.length_b   1.000
_cell.length_c   1.000
_cell.angle_alpha   90.00
_cell.angle_beta   90.00
_cell.angle_gamma   90.00
#
_symmetry.space_group_name_H-M   'P 1'
#
loop_
_entity.id
_entity.type
_entity.pdbx_description
1 polymer ?
#
loop_
_entity_poly.entity_id
_entity_poly.type
_entity_poly.pdbx_seq_one_letter_code
_entity_poly.pdbx_strand_id
1 'polypeptide(L)'
;MRHEWEHAHTDYTRPAQRPAPNSLAESEDDWRRCLEGDTPNGWLIQRSAMTETLASGRPMYLLHTTKDISAIRASGELHVSTGCLVGALYCSPLARQREGWRPHNLGAYLMQTKPNTTPMIFEVTPDAPIPTKGVDYLHLGAIHLRTYLRYESFLAPAENDHLERALTAGLRTAAVFLDTALRNAAGFATAAPEFIDQLAAAVPAVPFLGYLYFEVLSEYLMLHSATPETKFYARAGELNNWLYKRLAFAAVDGMHELFDLARFQPRHQKLVQLIDGVEPALVPGVAEYVRRRLSHLFARTALHPSQDAATATFRGTDLGTLREVAPGLIGQMVFREIRYMPRYQQLYHCFEKAKALEAWDYWNHEGIPTPFNGILPKGEIGIHPINPRSAIRAWTATQDSKGFLHPAQETTAVFTPHLASWWAPPRHRGQKPTADSRTTVARRAPSPLPFHRSPIKGISA
;
A
#
# COMPACT_ATOMS: atom_id res chain seq x y z
N MET A 1 -2.26 18.13 -14.65
CA MET A 1 -3.02 16.94 -14.20
C MET A 1 -2.46 15.65 -14.76
N ARG A 2 -2.46 15.42 -16.09
CA ARG A 2 -1.94 14.16 -16.69
C ARG A 2 -0.48 13.83 -16.35
N HIS A 3 0.42 14.81 -16.36
CA HIS A 3 1.84 14.59 -16.04
C HIS A 3 2.08 14.02 -14.64
N GLU A 4 1.32 14.44 -13.62
CA GLU A 4 1.47 13.90 -12.27
C GLU A 4 0.96 12.46 -12.17
N TRP A 5 -0.11 12.13 -12.90
CA TRP A 5 -0.61 10.76 -12.99
C TRP A 5 0.36 9.86 -13.77
N GLU A 6 0.99 10.36 -14.83
CA GLU A 6 2.09 9.67 -15.51
C GLU A 6 3.24 9.38 -14.54
N HIS A 7 3.67 10.39 -13.78
CA HIS A 7 4.72 10.26 -12.79
C HIS A 7 4.37 9.27 -11.66
N ALA A 8 3.10 9.22 -11.25
CA ALA A 8 2.59 8.28 -10.25
C ALA A 8 2.36 6.85 -10.78
N HIS A 9 2.66 6.56 -12.05
CA HIS A 9 2.57 5.22 -12.61
C HIS A 9 3.94 4.65 -13.00
N THR A 10 4.12 3.35 -12.79
CA THR A 10 5.33 2.60 -13.18
C THR A 10 4.94 1.76 -14.39
N ASP A 11 5.55 2.01 -15.54
CA ASP A 11 5.52 1.07 -16.66
C ASP A 11 6.62 0.01 -16.46
N TYR A 12 6.22 -1.25 -16.40
CA TYR A 12 7.13 -2.39 -16.23
C TYR A 12 7.64 -2.96 -17.56
N THR A 13 7.15 -2.48 -18.71
CA THR A 13 7.63 -2.90 -20.04
C THR A 13 8.61 -1.93 -20.67
N ARG A 14 8.77 -0.73 -20.10
CA ARG A 14 9.62 0.34 -20.63
C ARG A 14 10.68 0.72 -19.61
N PRO A 15 11.85 1.23 -20.08
CA PRO A 15 12.80 1.91 -19.20
C PRO A 15 12.09 2.97 -18.37
N ALA A 16 12.49 3.16 -17.11
CA ALA A 16 11.83 4.15 -16.27
C ALA A 16 12.10 5.57 -16.79
N GLN A 17 11.05 6.27 -17.18
CA GLN A 17 11.12 7.64 -17.68
C GLN A 17 10.78 8.69 -16.61
N ARG A 18 10.64 8.29 -15.34
CA ARG A 18 10.22 9.20 -14.28
C ARG A 18 11.30 10.25 -14.02
N PRO A 19 10.99 11.55 -14.17
CA PRO A 19 11.89 12.62 -13.75
C PRO A 19 12.28 12.45 -12.28
N ALA A 20 13.53 12.75 -11.96
CA ALA A 20 14.08 12.65 -10.61
C ALA A 20 14.86 13.92 -10.26
N PRO A 21 14.99 14.27 -8.96
CA PRO A 21 15.88 15.34 -8.53
C PRO A 21 17.32 15.12 -9.00
N ASN A 22 18.06 16.22 -9.15
CA ASN A 22 19.48 16.18 -9.48
C ASN A 22 20.31 15.63 -8.31
N SER A 23 21.57 15.27 -8.62
CA SER A 23 22.60 14.87 -7.64
C SER A 23 22.29 13.60 -6.84
N LEU A 24 21.40 12.73 -7.34
CA LEU A 24 21.23 11.38 -6.80
C LEU A 24 22.46 10.54 -7.13
N ALA A 25 23.01 9.84 -6.13
CA ALA A 25 24.15 8.94 -6.30
C ALA A 25 23.82 7.69 -7.12
N GLU A 26 22.56 7.26 -7.06
CA GLU A 26 22.04 6.11 -7.82
C GLU A 26 20.83 6.57 -8.62
N SER A 27 20.86 6.33 -9.93
CA SER A 27 19.75 6.55 -10.84
C SER A 27 18.69 5.46 -10.69
N GLU A 28 17.52 5.68 -11.29
CA GLU A 28 16.49 4.64 -11.35
C GLU A 28 16.94 3.42 -12.16
N ASP A 29 17.76 3.63 -13.19
CA ASP A 29 18.31 2.54 -13.98
C ASP A 29 19.32 1.71 -13.18
N ASP A 30 20.11 2.34 -12.30
CA ASP A 30 20.99 1.62 -11.37
C ASP A 30 20.18 0.72 -10.43
N TRP A 31 19.09 1.26 -9.86
CA TRP A 31 18.18 0.49 -9.03
C TRP A 31 17.47 -0.61 -9.80
N ARG A 32 17.00 -0.36 -11.02
CA ARG A 32 16.38 -1.42 -11.84
C ARG A 32 17.35 -2.56 -12.12
N ARG A 33 18.59 -2.26 -12.51
CA ARG A 33 19.63 -3.30 -12.71
C ARG A 33 19.84 -4.11 -11.43
N CYS A 34 19.96 -3.43 -10.28
CA CYS A 34 20.11 -4.11 -9.00
C CYS A 34 18.90 -5.00 -8.65
N LEU A 35 17.69 -4.45 -8.71
CA LEU A 35 16.47 -5.14 -8.29
C LEU A 35 16.12 -6.30 -9.23
N GLU A 36 16.23 -6.11 -10.54
CA GLU A 36 15.84 -7.09 -11.55
C GLU A 36 16.95 -8.13 -11.82
N GLY A 37 18.21 -7.73 -11.76
CA GLY A 37 19.37 -8.54 -12.15
C GLY A 37 20.13 -9.19 -10.99
N ASP A 38 20.22 -8.52 -9.84
CA ASP A 38 21.11 -8.94 -8.75
C ASP A 38 20.36 -9.65 -7.60
N THR A 39 19.06 -9.91 -7.76
CA THR A 39 18.24 -10.56 -6.73
C THR A 39 17.64 -11.88 -7.23
N PRO A 40 17.53 -12.92 -6.37
CA PRO A 40 16.98 -14.23 -6.73
C PRO A 40 15.60 -14.20 -7.41
N ASN A 41 14.75 -13.25 -7.01
CA ASN A 41 13.38 -13.12 -7.51
C ASN A 41 13.17 -11.86 -8.37
N GLY A 42 14.23 -11.14 -8.73
CA GLY A 42 14.17 -9.88 -9.48
C GLY A 42 13.47 -9.99 -10.83
N TRP A 43 13.63 -11.13 -11.50
CA TRP A 43 12.98 -11.41 -12.78
C TRP A 43 11.44 -11.35 -12.72
N LEU A 44 10.83 -11.56 -11.54
CA LEU A 44 9.37 -11.47 -11.35
C LEU A 44 8.84 -10.03 -11.44
N ILE A 45 9.70 -9.02 -11.32
CA ILE A 45 9.31 -7.62 -11.49
C ILE A 45 8.75 -7.39 -12.90
N GLN A 46 9.35 -8.00 -13.92
CA GLN A 46 8.90 -7.89 -15.30
C GLN A 46 8.02 -9.07 -15.74
N ARG A 47 8.29 -10.28 -15.22
CA ARG A 47 7.72 -11.54 -15.71
C ARG A 47 6.94 -12.31 -14.63
N SER A 48 6.16 -11.60 -13.84
CA SER A 48 5.17 -12.24 -12.96
C SER A 48 4.02 -12.85 -13.77
N ALA A 49 3.35 -13.85 -13.20
CA ALA A 49 2.14 -14.42 -13.81
C ALA A 49 1.04 -13.35 -14.00
N MET A 50 0.97 -12.36 -13.11
CA MET A 50 0.05 -11.24 -13.23
C MET A 50 0.36 -10.37 -14.45
N THR A 51 1.62 -9.95 -14.63
CA THR A 51 2.03 -9.09 -15.75
C THR A 51 1.92 -9.82 -17.10
N GLU A 52 2.23 -11.12 -17.14
CA GLU A 52 2.00 -11.94 -18.33
C GLU A 52 0.51 -12.05 -18.68
N THR A 53 -0.36 -12.20 -17.67
CA THR A 53 -1.81 -12.26 -17.90
C THR A 53 -2.33 -10.92 -18.45
N LEU A 54 -1.89 -9.79 -17.90
CA LEU A 54 -2.23 -8.44 -18.41
C LEU A 54 -1.85 -8.30 -19.89
N ALA A 55 -0.60 -8.63 -20.23
CA ALA A 55 -0.07 -8.50 -21.58
C ALA A 55 -0.69 -9.48 -22.59
N SER A 56 -1.36 -10.54 -22.14
CA SER A 56 -1.94 -11.56 -23.03
C SER A 56 -3.22 -11.11 -23.75
N GLY A 57 -3.92 -10.11 -23.22
CA GLY A 57 -5.27 -9.72 -23.70
C GLY A 57 -6.36 -10.76 -23.44
N ARG A 58 -6.07 -11.85 -22.72
CA ARG A 58 -7.05 -12.87 -22.34
C ARG A 58 -7.86 -12.44 -21.11
N PRO A 59 -9.04 -13.05 -20.87
CA PRO A 59 -9.78 -12.83 -19.64
C PRO A 59 -8.91 -13.08 -18.39
N MET A 60 -8.96 -12.14 -17.47
CA MET A 60 -8.30 -12.22 -16.18
C MET A 60 -9.31 -12.58 -15.11
N TYR A 61 -8.91 -13.48 -14.20
CA TYR A 61 -9.74 -13.89 -13.07
C TYR A 61 -9.18 -13.28 -11.79
N LEU A 62 -10.05 -12.62 -11.03
CA LEU A 62 -9.69 -11.85 -9.85
C LEU A 62 -10.52 -12.29 -8.65
N LEU A 63 -9.89 -12.39 -7.50
CA LEU A 63 -10.51 -12.62 -6.20
C LEU A 63 -10.73 -11.30 -5.49
N HIS A 64 -11.96 -11.07 -5.05
CA HIS A 64 -12.33 -10.04 -4.08
C HIS A 64 -12.94 -10.71 -2.84
N THR A 65 -12.81 -10.10 -1.67
CA THR A 65 -13.51 -10.55 -0.47
C THR A 65 -14.35 -9.43 0.11
N THR A 66 -15.63 -9.72 0.39
CA THR A 66 -16.60 -8.75 0.94
C THR A 66 -17.14 -9.22 2.28
N LYS A 67 -17.42 -8.29 3.20
CA LYS A 67 -18.12 -8.59 4.46
C LYS A 67 -19.64 -8.60 4.31
N ASP A 68 -20.16 -8.03 3.23
CA ASP A 68 -21.59 -7.79 3.07
C ASP A 68 -22.05 -8.11 1.64
N ILE A 69 -22.10 -9.41 1.33
CA ILE A 69 -22.65 -9.89 0.06
C ILE A 69 -24.15 -9.60 -0.06
N SER A 70 -24.85 -9.51 1.06
CA SER A 70 -26.28 -9.19 1.11
C SER A 70 -26.55 -7.77 0.62
N ALA A 71 -25.74 -6.80 1.04
CA ALA A 71 -25.85 -5.42 0.55
C ALA A 71 -25.60 -5.33 -0.96
N ILE A 72 -24.58 -6.01 -1.49
CA ILE A 72 -24.31 -6.05 -2.94
C ILE A 72 -25.48 -6.64 -3.71
N ARG A 73 -26.07 -7.74 -3.21
CA ARG A 73 -27.25 -8.37 -3.82
C ARG A 73 -28.50 -7.50 -3.75
N ALA A 74 -28.67 -6.75 -2.67
CA ALA A 74 -29.82 -5.88 -2.47
C ALA A 74 -29.73 -4.59 -3.30
N SER A 75 -28.54 -3.99 -3.41
CA SER A 75 -28.33 -2.77 -4.19
C SER A 75 -28.16 -3.04 -5.69
N GLY A 76 -27.63 -4.21 -6.06
CA GLY A 76 -27.18 -4.48 -7.42
C GLY A 76 -25.91 -3.70 -7.79
N GLU A 77 -25.17 -3.17 -6.81
CA GLU A 77 -24.01 -2.30 -7.03
C GLU A 77 -22.76 -2.82 -6.31
N LEU A 78 -21.61 -2.67 -6.99
CA LEU A 78 -20.28 -2.84 -6.42
C LEU A 78 -19.60 -1.49 -6.29
N HIS A 79 -19.33 -1.10 -5.04
CA HIS A 79 -18.63 0.14 -4.71
C HIS A 79 -17.14 -0.11 -4.58
N VAL A 80 -16.34 0.88 -4.98
CA VAL A 80 -14.88 0.80 -4.91
C VAL A 80 -14.35 1.45 -3.64
N SER A 81 -13.16 1.06 -3.19
CA SER A 81 -12.54 1.63 -2.00
C SER A 81 -11.38 2.55 -2.34
N THR A 82 -11.15 3.53 -1.47
CA THR A 82 -9.94 4.35 -1.49
C THR A 82 -8.79 3.59 -0.84
N GLY A 83 -7.58 3.76 -1.34
CA GLY A 83 -6.41 3.07 -0.82
C GLY A 83 -5.22 3.23 -1.74
N CYS A 84 -4.29 2.28 -1.71
CA CYS A 84 -3.13 2.25 -2.62
C CYS A 84 -3.52 2.22 -4.11
N LEU A 85 -4.74 1.78 -4.44
CA LEU A 85 -5.28 1.76 -5.80
C LEU A 85 -6.32 2.86 -6.09
N VAL A 86 -6.31 3.96 -5.31
CA VAL A 86 -6.95 5.25 -5.64
C VAL A 86 -8.42 5.22 -6.14
N GLY A 87 -9.23 4.24 -5.72
CA GLY A 87 -10.62 4.11 -6.17
C GLY A 87 -10.87 2.98 -7.17
N ALA A 88 -10.10 1.90 -7.12
CA ALA A 88 -10.41 0.63 -7.79
C ALA A 88 -11.04 -0.36 -6.80
N LEU A 89 -11.81 -1.35 -7.30
CA LEU A 89 -12.23 -2.48 -6.47
C LEU A 89 -11.01 -3.36 -6.19
N TYR A 90 -10.54 -3.41 -4.95
CA TYR A 90 -9.34 -4.17 -4.58
C TYR A 90 -9.54 -5.68 -4.76
N CYS A 91 -8.58 -6.33 -5.40
CA CYS A 91 -8.58 -7.74 -5.75
C CYS A 91 -7.18 -8.36 -5.65
N SER A 92 -7.10 -9.67 -5.88
CA SER A 92 -5.86 -10.41 -6.14
C SER A 92 -6.04 -11.41 -7.30
N PRO A 93 -5.01 -11.74 -8.09
CA PRO A 93 -5.16 -12.67 -9.22
C PRO A 93 -5.62 -14.08 -8.83
N LEU A 94 -6.28 -14.75 -9.76
CA LEU A 94 -6.62 -16.17 -9.73
C LEU A 94 -5.95 -16.88 -10.91
N ALA A 95 -5.33 -18.02 -10.65
CA ALA A 95 -4.77 -18.88 -11.68
C ALA A 95 -5.67 -20.11 -11.88
N ARG A 96 -6.02 -20.43 -13.13
CA ARG A 96 -6.76 -21.66 -13.42
C ARG A 96 -5.90 -22.88 -13.15
N GLN A 97 -6.46 -23.86 -12.44
CA GLN A 97 -5.89 -25.19 -12.23
C GLN A 97 -6.96 -26.24 -12.56
N ARG A 98 -6.57 -27.53 -12.64
CA ARG A 98 -7.53 -28.61 -12.96
C ARG A 98 -8.66 -28.68 -11.93
N GLU A 99 -8.31 -28.42 -10.68
CA GLU A 99 -9.17 -28.53 -9.50
C GLU A 99 -9.98 -27.27 -9.22
N GLY A 100 -9.82 -26.16 -9.97
CA GLY A 100 -10.54 -24.91 -9.73
C GLY A 100 -9.68 -23.67 -9.94
N TRP A 101 -10.03 -22.57 -9.28
CA TRP A 101 -9.25 -21.33 -9.30
C TRP A 101 -8.33 -21.26 -8.09
N ARG A 102 -7.01 -21.26 -8.31
CA ARG A 102 -6.03 -21.07 -7.25
C ARG A 102 -5.89 -19.58 -6.94
N PRO A 103 -6.10 -19.13 -5.69
CA PRO A 103 -5.76 -17.77 -5.30
C PRO A 103 -4.26 -17.51 -5.42
N HIS A 104 -3.90 -16.31 -5.89
CA HIS A 104 -2.56 -15.75 -5.67
C HIS A 104 -2.21 -15.81 -4.18
N ASN A 105 -0.93 -15.96 -3.82
CA ASN A 105 -0.56 -16.14 -2.41
C ASN A 105 -1.01 -14.98 -1.48
N LEU A 106 -1.12 -13.77 -2.02
CA LEU A 106 -1.80 -12.64 -1.36
C LEU A 106 -3.29 -12.90 -1.10
N GLY A 107 -4.02 -13.40 -2.09
CA GLY A 107 -5.44 -13.73 -1.97
C GLY A 107 -5.70 -14.84 -0.96
N ALA A 108 -4.87 -15.89 -1.00
CA ALA A 108 -4.90 -16.97 -0.02
C ALA A 108 -4.68 -16.44 1.40
N TYR A 109 -3.70 -15.56 1.60
CA TYR A 109 -3.46 -14.88 2.87
C TYR A 109 -4.68 -14.10 3.36
N LEU A 110 -5.29 -13.31 2.48
CA LEU A 110 -6.46 -12.49 2.81
C LEU A 110 -7.66 -13.33 3.23
N MET A 111 -7.91 -14.45 2.56
CA MET A 111 -8.97 -15.38 2.92
C MET A 111 -8.72 -16.03 4.29
N GLN A 112 -7.49 -16.48 4.53
CA GLN A 112 -7.14 -17.13 5.80
C GLN A 112 -7.23 -16.18 7.00
N THR A 113 -6.88 -14.90 6.80
CA THR A 113 -6.83 -13.91 7.90
C THR A 113 -8.12 -13.11 8.08
N LYS A 114 -9.07 -13.22 7.14
CA LYS A 114 -10.38 -12.56 7.20
C LYS A 114 -11.52 -13.57 7.02
N PRO A 115 -11.71 -14.51 7.97
CA PRO A 115 -12.66 -15.62 7.83
C PRO A 115 -14.13 -15.16 7.70
N ASN A 116 -14.46 -13.97 8.19
CA ASN A 116 -15.80 -13.41 8.11
C ASN A 116 -16.04 -12.63 6.80
N THR A 117 -15.56 -13.16 5.68
CA THR A 117 -15.74 -12.57 4.35
C THR A 117 -16.23 -13.61 3.35
N THR A 118 -17.08 -13.17 2.42
CA THR A 118 -17.52 -13.96 1.27
C THR A 118 -16.55 -13.72 0.10
N PRO A 119 -15.93 -14.76 -0.46
CA PRO A 119 -15.10 -14.61 -1.65
C PRO A 119 -15.98 -14.43 -2.88
N MET A 120 -15.53 -13.56 -3.78
CA MET A 120 -16.11 -13.33 -5.10
C MET A 120 -15.03 -13.54 -6.16
N ILE A 121 -15.41 -14.20 -7.26
CA ILE A 121 -14.60 -14.32 -8.47
C ILE A 121 -15.11 -13.30 -9.47
N PHE A 122 -14.21 -12.52 -10.06
CA PHE A 122 -14.48 -11.64 -11.18
C PHE A 122 -13.73 -12.13 -12.40
N GLU A 123 -14.42 -12.24 -13.53
CA GLU A 123 -13.81 -12.40 -14.86
C GLU A 123 -13.82 -11.04 -15.52
N VAL A 124 -12.63 -10.49 -15.78
CA VAL A 124 -12.45 -9.23 -16.49
C VAL A 124 -11.92 -9.55 -17.88
N THR A 125 -12.74 -9.30 -18.90
CA THR A 125 -12.39 -9.52 -20.31
C THR A 125 -12.03 -8.18 -20.95
N PRO A 126 -10.74 -7.89 -21.18
CA PRO A 126 -10.33 -6.68 -21.87
C PRO A 126 -10.56 -6.82 -23.38
N ASP A 127 -10.71 -5.70 -24.08
CA ASP A 127 -10.80 -5.66 -25.54
C ASP A 127 -9.43 -5.69 -26.26
N ALA A 128 -8.34 -5.54 -25.51
CA ALA A 128 -6.95 -5.54 -25.98
C ALA A 128 -5.99 -5.97 -24.85
N PRO A 129 -4.73 -6.31 -25.16
CA PRO A 129 -3.67 -6.43 -24.16
C PRO A 129 -3.60 -5.21 -23.24
N ILE A 130 -3.54 -5.46 -21.93
CA ILE A 130 -3.53 -4.41 -20.92
C ILE A 130 -2.09 -3.95 -20.67
N PRO A 131 -1.80 -2.64 -20.67
CA PRO A 131 -0.48 -2.13 -20.31
C PRO A 131 -0.10 -2.57 -18.90
N THR A 132 1.14 -3.06 -18.71
CA THR A 132 1.68 -3.38 -17.39
C THR A 132 2.16 -2.09 -16.71
N LYS A 133 1.22 -1.16 -16.50
CA LYS A 133 1.42 0.16 -15.95
C LYS A 133 0.69 0.28 -14.61
N GLY A 134 1.42 0.13 -13.52
CA GLY A 134 0.85 0.11 -12.15
C GLY A 134 0.89 1.48 -11.48
N VAL A 135 0.00 1.74 -10.53
CA VAL A 135 -0.02 2.98 -9.72
C VAL A 135 0.91 2.86 -8.52
N ASP A 136 1.93 3.70 -8.47
CA ASP A 136 2.85 3.81 -7.34
C ASP A 136 2.32 4.86 -6.36
N TYR A 137 1.71 4.36 -5.27
CA TYR A 137 1.05 5.24 -4.32
C TYR A 137 2.02 6.14 -3.52
N LEU A 138 3.33 5.85 -3.53
CA LEU A 138 4.34 6.69 -2.88
C LEU A 138 4.52 8.01 -3.64
N HIS A 139 4.25 8.03 -4.94
CA HIS A 139 4.33 9.21 -5.81
C HIS A 139 3.02 10.03 -5.86
N LEU A 140 1.99 9.68 -5.10
CA LEU A 140 0.72 10.44 -5.07
C LEU A 140 0.80 11.77 -4.30
N GLY A 141 1.94 12.10 -3.70
CA GLY A 141 2.11 13.30 -2.89
C GLY A 141 1.72 14.59 -3.62
N ALA A 142 2.25 14.83 -4.82
CA ALA A 142 1.90 16.03 -5.59
C ALA A 142 0.39 16.11 -5.92
N ILE A 143 -0.23 14.96 -6.25
CA ILE A 143 -1.67 14.86 -6.50
C ILE A 143 -2.46 15.17 -5.23
N HIS A 144 -2.02 14.68 -4.07
CA HIS A 144 -2.62 14.99 -2.78
C HIS A 144 -2.55 16.48 -2.46
N LEU A 145 -1.38 17.10 -2.66
CA LEU A 145 -1.19 18.53 -2.42
C LEU A 145 -2.07 19.37 -3.35
N ARG A 146 -2.07 19.10 -4.65
CA ARG A 146 -2.92 19.80 -5.61
C ARG A 146 -4.40 19.66 -5.27
N THR A 147 -4.84 18.45 -4.94
CA THR A 147 -6.23 18.19 -4.55
C THR A 147 -6.59 18.97 -3.30
N TYR A 148 -5.70 18.99 -2.30
CA TYR A 148 -5.89 19.80 -1.11
C TYR A 148 -6.03 21.28 -1.43
N LEU A 149 -5.08 21.87 -2.16
CA LEU A 149 -5.10 23.30 -2.50
C LEU A 149 -6.37 23.68 -3.28
N ARG A 150 -6.87 22.78 -4.14
CA ARG A 150 -8.12 22.99 -4.88
C ARG A 150 -9.35 23.06 -3.98
N TYR A 151 -9.36 22.33 -2.87
CA TYR A 151 -10.51 22.18 -1.97
C TYR A 151 -10.24 22.71 -0.56
N GLU A 152 -9.19 23.50 -0.37
CA GLU A 152 -8.76 24.06 0.92
C GLU A 152 -9.88 24.90 1.56
N SER A 153 -10.67 25.60 0.75
CA SER A 153 -11.81 26.41 1.18
C SER A 153 -12.95 25.61 1.82
N PHE A 154 -12.92 24.27 1.77
CA PHE A 154 -13.90 23.42 2.47
C PHE A 154 -13.56 23.19 3.95
N LEU A 155 -12.30 23.45 4.33
CA LEU A 155 -11.86 23.44 5.71
C LEU A 155 -12.24 24.76 6.40
N ALA A 156 -12.66 24.67 7.65
CA ALA A 156 -12.84 25.85 8.48
C ALA A 156 -11.46 26.49 8.78
N PRO A 157 -11.39 27.80 9.07
CA PRO A 157 -10.11 28.46 9.42
C PRO A 157 -9.34 27.74 10.52
N ALA A 158 -10.02 27.28 11.58
CA ALA A 158 -9.38 26.52 12.66
C ALA A 158 -8.82 25.16 12.23
N GLU A 159 -9.41 24.51 11.22
CA GLU A 159 -8.92 23.24 10.66
C GLU A 159 -7.68 23.47 9.80
N ASN A 160 -7.67 24.54 8.99
CA ASN A 160 -6.48 24.98 8.25
C ASN A 160 -5.34 25.33 9.19
N ASP A 161 -5.60 26.15 10.21
CA ASP A 161 -4.61 26.51 11.21
C ASP A 161 -4.05 25.29 11.95
N HIS A 162 -4.91 24.31 12.25
CA HIS A 162 -4.47 23.06 12.87
C HIS A 162 -3.58 22.25 11.93
N LEU A 163 -3.99 22.10 10.67
CA LEU A 163 -3.22 21.42 9.63
C LEU A 163 -1.84 22.06 9.46
N GLU A 164 -1.77 23.36 9.24
CA GLU A 164 -0.50 24.07 9.04
C GLU A 164 0.44 23.97 10.24
N ARG A 165 -0.10 24.08 11.46
CA ARG A 165 0.68 23.86 12.69
C ARG A 165 1.19 22.43 12.79
N ALA A 166 0.35 21.43 12.50
CA ALA A 166 0.74 20.02 12.54
C ALA A 166 1.83 19.71 11.51
N LEU A 167 1.69 20.21 10.28
CA LEU A 167 2.69 20.06 9.22
C LEU A 167 4.01 20.71 9.62
N THR A 168 3.97 21.97 10.06
CA THR A 168 5.17 22.73 10.45
C THR A 168 5.89 22.08 11.62
N ALA A 169 5.15 21.63 12.64
CA ALA A 169 5.73 20.94 13.80
C ALA A 169 6.35 19.60 13.41
N GLY A 170 5.67 18.81 12.56
CA GLY A 170 6.18 17.54 12.05
C GLY A 170 7.46 17.71 11.25
N LEU A 171 7.47 18.65 10.31
CA LEU A 171 8.65 19.00 9.49
C LEU A 171 9.83 19.44 10.36
N ARG A 172 9.62 20.38 11.29
CA ARG A 172 10.68 20.84 12.20
C ARG A 172 11.25 19.71 13.04
N THR A 173 10.39 18.83 13.54
CA THR A 173 10.80 17.67 14.37
C THR A 173 11.63 16.68 13.56
N ALA A 174 11.24 16.39 12.32
CA ALA A 174 11.91 15.41 11.46
C ALA A 174 13.06 15.99 10.62
N ALA A 175 13.22 17.32 10.54
CA ALA A 175 14.11 18.00 9.59
C ALA A 175 15.53 17.42 9.55
N VAL A 176 16.10 17.09 10.72
CA VAL A 176 17.43 16.47 10.82
C VAL A 176 17.50 15.15 10.06
N PHE A 177 16.50 14.28 10.22
CA PHE A 177 16.45 13.01 9.53
C PHE A 177 16.17 13.20 8.03
N LEU A 178 15.24 14.09 7.66
CA LEU A 178 14.92 14.35 6.25
C LEU A 178 16.16 14.83 5.48
N ASP A 179 16.93 15.76 6.06
CA ASP A 179 18.20 16.22 5.47
C ASP A 179 19.24 15.09 5.39
N THR A 180 19.31 14.21 6.41
CA THR A 180 20.20 13.05 6.38
C THR A 180 19.81 12.05 5.29
N ALA A 181 18.52 11.83 5.06
CA ALA A 181 18.04 10.98 3.96
C ALA A 181 18.41 11.58 2.59
N LEU A 182 18.28 12.90 2.41
CA LEU A 182 18.72 13.57 1.18
C LEU A 182 20.24 13.45 0.97
N ARG A 183 21.04 13.70 2.01
CA ARG A 183 22.51 13.55 1.95
C ARG A 183 22.93 12.13 1.59
N ASN A 184 22.28 11.13 2.18
CA ASN A 184 22.51 9.73 1.85
C ASN A 184 22.14 9.42 0.40
N ALA A 185 21.02 9.98 -0.10
CA ALA A 185 20.62 9.84 -1.50
C ALA A 185 21.62 10.46 -2.47
N ALA A 186 22.31 11.52 -2.03
CA ALA A 186 23.40 12.18 -2.76
C ALA A 186 24.79 11.55 -2.53
N GLY A 187 24.87 10.38 -1.88
CA GLY A 187 26.10 9.60 -1.75
C GLY A 187 26.89 9.80 -0.45
N PHE A 188 26.44 10.65 0.46
CA PHE A 188 27.11 10.90 1.74
C PHE A 188 26.60 9.97 2.83
N ALA A 189 27.04 8.71 2.79
CA ALA A 189 26.53 7.65 3.64
C ALA A 189 26.75 7.87 5.15
N THR A 190 25.66 7.87 5.92
CA THR A 190 25.67 7.67 7.38
C THR A 190 25.76 6.19 7.74
N ALA A 191 26.10 5.88 9.01
CA ALA A 191 26.05 4.50 9.48
C ALA A 191 24.61 3.97 9.46
N ALA A 192 24.40 2.78 8.88
CA ALA A 192 23.06 2.19 8.73
C ALA A 192 22.29 2.02 10.06
N PRO A 193 22.92 1.57 11.17
CA PRO A 193 22.22 1.48 12.45
C PRO A 193 21.71 2.84 12.95
N GLU A 194 22.52 3.88 12.84
CA GLU A 194 22.18 5.25 13.25
C GLU A 194 21.05 5.80 12.37
N PHE A 195 21.14 5.61 11.06
CA PHE A 195 20.11 6.03 10.11
C PHE A 195 18.74 5.43 10.45
N ILE A 196 18.68 4.14 10.75
CA ILE A 196 17.43 3.43 11.04
C ILE A 196 16.83 3.89 12.38
N ASP A 197 17.67 4.15 13.38
CA ASP A 197 17.19 4.69 14.66
C ASP A 197 16.65 6.12 14.51
N GLN A 198 17.28 6.96 13.69
CA GLN A 198 16.77 8.29 13.35
C GLN A 198 15.47 8.23 12.53
N LEU A 199 15.38 7.30 11.57
CA LEU A 199 14.16 7.04 10.80
C LEU A 199 13.01 6.68 11.73
N ALA A 200 13.22 5.69 12.61
CA ALA A 200 12.20 5.26 13.56
C ALA A 200 11.72 6.41 14.47
N ALA A 201 12.64 7.30 14.89
CA ALA A 201 12.28 8.48 15.68
C ALA A 201 11.52 9.56 14.88
N ALA A 202 11.72 9.63 13.55
CA ALA A 202 11.07 10.60 12.68
C ALA A 202 9.65 10.18 12.24
N VAL A 203 9.34 8.87 12.19
CA VAL A 203 8.03 8.35 11.75
C VAL A 203 6.83 8.98 12.47
N PRO A 204 6.82 9.18 13.81
CA PRO A 204 5.68 9.80 14.48
C PRO A 204 5.40 11.24 14.02
N ALA A 205 6.43 11.98 13.62
CA ALA A 205 6.34 13.35 13.13
C ALA A 205 6.00 13.42 11.64
N VAL A 206 6.46 12.44 10.86
CA VAL A 206 6.21 12.33 9.41
C VAL A 206 5.78 10.89 9.09
N PRO A 207 4.50 10.54 9.26
CA PRO A 207 4.07 9.15 9.17
C PRO A 207 4.17 8.52 7.79
N PHE A 208 4.39 9.32 6.74
CA PHE A 208 4.73 8.81 5.40
C PHE A 208 6.03 7.99 5.41
N LEU A 209 6.99 8.32 6.27
CA LEU A 209 8.24 7.58 6.41
C LEU A 209 8.03 6.12 6.79
N GLY A 210 6.97 5.80 7.56
CA GLY A 210 6.62 4.42 7.89
C GLY A 210 6.15 3.61 6.68
N TYR A 211 5.46 4.25 5.72
CA TYR A 211 5.06 3.62 4.46
C TYR A 211 6.30 3.36 3.59
N LEU A 212 7.20 4.34 3.45
CA LEU A 212 8.47 4.15 2.73
C LEU A 212 9.29 3.02 3.34
N TYR A 213 9.46 3.03 4.67
CA TYR A 213 10.23 2.01 5.37
C TYR A 213 9.65 0.61 5.18
N PHE A 214 8.33 0.48 5.30
CA PHE A 214 7.65 -0.78 5.07
C PHE A 214 7.81 -1.29 3.64
N GLU A 215 7.66 -0.43 2.62
CA GLU A 215 7.77 -0.85 1.23
C GLU A 215 9.21 -1.24 0.86
N VAL A 216 10.22 -0.53 1.38
CA VAL A 216 11.64 -0.91 1.22
C VAL A 216 11.94 -2.28 1.81
N LEU A 217 11.42 -2.58 3.00
CA LEU A 217 11.60 -3.91 3.60
C LEU A 217 10.80 -4.98 2.89
N SER A 218 9.61 -4.65 2.41
CA SER A 218 8.79 -5.58 1.61
C SER A 218 9.51 -5.95 0.32
N GLU A 219 10.09 -4.97 -0.37
CA GLU A 219 10.94 -5.15 -1.56
C GLU A 219 12.14 -6.04 -1.24
N TYR A 220 12.92 -5.70 -0.20
CA TYR A 220 14.07 -6.51 0.21
C TYR A 220 13.71 -7.97 0.49
N LEU A 221 12.67 -8.22 1.30
CA LEU A 221 12.26 -9.57 1.67
C LEU A 221 11.80 -10.37 0.45
N MET A 222 10.94 -9.79 -0.40
CA MET A 222 10.37 -10.52 -1.54
C MET A 222 11.42 -10.80 -2.62
N LEU A 223 12.37 -9.88 -2.84
CA LEU A 223 13.38 -10.01 -3.89
C LEU A 223 14.55 -10.90 -3.48
N HIS A 224 14.99 -10.82 -2.22
CA HIS A 224 16.18 -11.54 -1.74
C HIS A 224 15.88 -12.91 -1.10
N SER A 225 14.65 -13.20 -0.69
CA SER A 225 14.32 -14.47 -0.04
C SER A 225 14.57 -15.67 -0.95
N ALA A 226 15.23 -16.70 -0.38
CA ALA A 226 15.57 -17.93 -1.10
C ALA A 226 14.99 -19.19 -0.44
N THR A 227 14.05 -19.03 0.50
CA THR A 227 13.40 -20.14 1.18
C THR A 227 12.67 -21.10 0.22
N PRO A 228 12.45 -22.37 0.60
CA PRO A 228 11.66 -23.29 -0.20
C PRO A 228 10.25 -22.77 -0.52
N GLU A 229 9.60 -22.07 0.43
CA GLU A 229 8.29 -21.45 0.23
C GLU A 229 8.36 -20.33 -0.82
N THR A 230 9.35 -19.43 -0.72
CA THR A 230 9.53 -18.37 -1.73
C THR A 230 9.79 -18.96 -3.11
N LYS A 231 10.61 -20.01 -3.22
CA LYS A 231 10.86 -20.74 -4.50
C LYS A 231 9.62 -21.45 -5.03
N PHE A 232 8.69 -21.85 -4.18
CA PHE A 232 7.40 -22.40 -4.60
C PHE A 232 6.55 -21.32 -5.28
N TYR A 233 6.39 -20.15 -4.65
CA TYR A 233 5.63 -19.04 -5.23
C TYR A 233 6.31 -18.45 -6.47
N ALA A 234 7.64 -18.33 -6.48
CA ALA A 234 8.38 -17.84 -7.64
C ALA A 234 8.17 -18.74 -8.87
N ARG A 235 8.09 -20.07 -8.69
CA ARG A 235 7.74 -21.01 -9.77
C ARG A 235 6.32 -20.85 -10.28
N ALA A 236 5.42 -20.31 -9.47
CA ALA A 236 4.07 -19.94 -9.88
C ALA A 236 4.00 -18.53 -10.49
N GLY A 237 5.13 -17.84 -10.66
CA GLY A 237 5.20 -16.47 -11.17
C GLY A 237 4.77 -15.42 -10.15
N GLU A 238 4.94 -15.68 -8.84
CA GLU A 238 4.45 -14.82 -7.76
C GLU A 238 5.56 -14.43 -6.78
N LEU A 239 5.56 -13.16 -6.35
CA LEU A 239 6.34 -12.72 -5.19
C LEU A 239 5.69 -13.24 -3.89
N ASN A 240 6.51 -13.63 -2.91
CA ASN A 240 6.02 -14.18 -1.64
C ASN A 240 5.49 -13.07 -0.70
N ASN A 241 4.17 -12.86 -0.69
CA ASN A 241 3.54 -11.82 0.13
C ASN A 241 3.52 -12.15 1.63
N TRP A 242 3.70 -13.42 2.01
CA TRP A 242 3.66 -13.83 3.42
C TRP A 242 4.77 -13.19 4.23
N LEU A 243 5.93 -12.95 3.62
CA LEU A 243 7.11 -12.40 4.28
C LEU A 243 6.82 -11.01 4.88
N TYR A 244 6.37 -10.08 4.05
CA TYR A 244 6.12 -8.73 4.51
C TYR A 244 4.86 -8.62 5.37
N LYS A 245 3.87 -9.51 5.17
CA LYS A 245 2.69 -9.55 6.06
C LYS A 245 3.13 -9.97 7.45
N ARG A 246 3.87 -11.09 7.59
CA ARG A 246 4.45 -11.52 8.87
C ARG A 246 5.26 -10.41 9.54
N LEU A 247 6.07 -9.69 8.76
CA LEU A 247 6.80 -8.52 9.23
C LEU A 247 5.87 -7.43 9.79
N ALA A 248 4.84 -7.03 9.03
CA ALA A 248 3.90 -5.99 9.44
C ALA A 248 3.23 -6.31 10.78
N PHE A 249 2.73 -7.54 10.93
CA PHE A 249 2.03 -7.99 12.13
C PHE A 249 2.96 -8.18 13.33
N ALA A 250 4.23 -8.53 13.11
CA ALA A 250 5.23 -8.65 14.17
C ALA A 250 5.82 -7.30 14.60
N ALA A 251 5.80 -6.30 13.72
CA ALA A 251 6.38 -4.98 13.97
C ALA A 251 5.42 -3.99 14.64
N VAL A 252 4.10 -4.14 14.46
CA VAL A 252 3.11 -3.15 14.90
C VAL A 252 1.92 -3.83 15.59
N ASP A 253 1.73 -3.50 16.87
CA ASP A 253 0.57 -3.94 17.64
C ASP A 253 -0.74 -3.39 17.06
N GLY A 254 -1.73 -4.27 16.89
CA GLY A 254 -3.05 -3.89 16.36
C GLY A 254 -3.14 -3.76 14.84
N MET A 255 -2.10 -4.16 14.08
CA MET A 255 -2.11 -4.19 12.60
C MET A 255 -3.26 -5.04 12.00
N HIS A 256 -3.84 -5.96 12.80
CA HIS A 256 -5.01 -6.77 12.43
C HIS A 256 -6.35 -6.04 12.56
N GLU A 257 -6.43 -5.04 13.44
CA GLU A 257 -7.61 -4.19 13.60
C GLU A 257 -7.62 -3.12 12.50
N LEU A 258 -6.48 -2.45 12.28
CA LEU A 258 -6.27 -1.46 11.24
C LEU A 258 -4.87 -1.60 10.64
N PHE A 259 -4.81 -1.86 9.33
CA PHE A 259 -3.55 -1.94 8.61
C PHE A 259 -2.97 -0.53 8.38
N ASP A 260 -2.29 0.01 9.39
CA ASP A 260 -1.75 1.38 9.37
C ASP A 260 -0.22 1.42 9.41
N LEU A 261 0.36 1.57 8.23
CA LEU A 261 1.81 1.68 8.04
C LEU A 261 2.40 2.99 8.60
N ALA A 262 1.57 3.96 8.99
CA ALA A 262 2.00 5.16 9.70
C ALA A 262 2.70 4.85 11.04
N ARG A 263 2.47 3.65 11.58
CA ARG A 263 3.03 3.18 12.84
C ARG A 263 4.23 2.24 12.67
N PHE A 264 4.65 1.98 11.42
CA PHE A 264 5.76 1.09 11.13
C PHE A 264 7.10 1.82 11.36
N GLN A 265 7.72 1.56 12.51
CA GLN A 265 8.93 2.27 12.95
C GLN A 265 9.91 1.38 13.75
N PRO A 266 10.24 0.16 13.30
CA PRO A 266 11.22 -0.66 14.01
C PRO A 266 12.59 0.02 14.03
N ARG A 267 13.14 0.25 15.23
CA ARG A 267 14.53 0.64 15.47
C ARG A 267 15.50 -0.45 15.00
N HIS A 268 16.78 -0.12 14.83
CA HIS A 268 17.77 -1.01 14.23
C HIS A 268 17.79 -2.41 14.87
N GLN A 269 17.90 -2.49 16.20
CA GLN A 269 17.92 -3.79 16.90
C GLN A 269 16.65 -4.60 16.66
N LYS A 270 15.48 -3.94 16.68
CA LYS A 270 14.19 -4.61 16.44
C LYS A 270 14.06 -5.03 14.97
N LEU A 271 14.55 -4.23 14.03
CA LEU A 271 14.61 -4.60 12.62
C LEU A 271 15.40 -5.89 12.44
N VAL A 272 16.61 -5.96 12.98
CA VAL A 272 17.47 -7.17 12.89
C VAL A 272 16.73 -8.39 13.44
N GLN A 273 16.10 -8.28 14.62
CA GLN A 273 15.31 -9.37 15.21
C GLN A 273 14.11 -9.78 14.34
N LEU A 274 13.43 -8.82 13.73
CA LEU A 274 12.28 -9.10 12.87
C LEU A 274 12.70 -9.87 11.61
N ILE A 275 13.83 -9.48 11.00
CA ILE A 275 14.37 -10.13 9.80
C ILE A 275 14.90 -11.52 10.14
N ASP A 276 15.59 -11.65 11.27
CA ASP A 276 16.05 -12.95 11.78
C ASP A 276 14.88 -13.94 11.99
N GLY A 277 13.76 -13.45 12.54
CA GLY A 277 12.53 -14.26 12.70
C GLY A 277 11.80 -14.61 11.40
N VAL A 278 12.15 -13.99 10.27
CA VAL A 278 11.58 -14.28 8.94
C VAL A 278 12.53 -15.18 8.14
N GLU A 279 13.77 -14.73 7.95
CA GLU A 279 14.83 -15.45 7.23
C GLU A 279 16.21 -14.95 7.69
N PRO A 280 16.91 -15.68 8.59
CA PRO A 280 18.20 -15.25 9.16
C PRO A 280 19.27 -14.90 8.13
N ALA A 281 19.27 -15.56 6.97
CA ALA A 281 20.21 -15.32 5.89
C ALA A 281 20.14 -13.88 5.33
N LEU A 282 19.02 -13.18 5.53
CA LEU A 282 18.81 -11.82 5.05
C LEU A 282 19.28 -10.74 6.03
N VAL A 283 19.64 -11.11 7.27
CA VAL A 283 20.06 -10.16 8.32
C VAL A 283 21.28 -9.31 7.92
N PRO A 284 22.37 -9.86 7.34
CA PRO A 284 23.60 -9.09 7.12
C PRO A 284 23.43 -7.88 6.19
N GLY A 285 22.50 -7.94 5.22
CA GLY A 285 22.32 -6.89 4.20
C GLY A 285 21.21 -5.88 4.50
N VAL A 286 20.28 -6.19 5.41
CA VAL A 286 19.01 -5.44 5.50
C VAL A 286 19.20 -3.99 5.93
N ALA A 287 20.09 -3.72 6.88
CA ALA A 287 20.27 -2.38 7.42
C ALA A 287 20.83 -1.43 6.34
N GLU A 288 21.81 -1.91 5.60
CA GLU A 288 22.45 -1.16 4.52
C GLU A 288 21.50 -0.96 3.33
N TYR A 289 20.72 -2.00 3.00
CA TYR A 289 19.69 -1.90 1.98
C TYR A 289 18.64 -0.83 2.33
N VAL A 290 18.12 -0.85 3.57
CA VAL A 290 17.16 0.16 4.06
C VAL A 290 17.75 1.56 3.93
N ARG A 291 18.99 1.77 4.41
CA ARG A 291 19.64 3.07 4.35
C ARG A 291 19.73 3.60 2.93
N ARG A 292 20.23 2.80 2.00
CA ARG A 292 20.40 3.20 0.58
C ARG A 292 19.06 3.40 -0.12
N ARG A 293 18.21 2.38 -0.10
CA ARG A 293 16.96 2.36 -0.88
C ARG A 293 15.96 3.38 -0.36
N LEU A 294 15.80 3.51 0.96
CA LEU A 294 14.89 4.50 1.55
C LEU A 294 15.34 5.92 1.26
N SER A 295 16.63 6.21 1.31
CA SER A 295 17.15 7.55 1.00
C SER A 295 16.85 7.93 -0.45
N HIS A 296 17.12 7.02 -1.39
CA HIS A 296 16.80 7.22 -2.80
C HIS A 296 15.30 7.42 -3.05
N LEU A 297 14.45 6.53 -2.51
CA LEU A 297 12.99 6.64 -2.67
C LEU A 297 12.45 7.88 -1.98
N PHE A 298 12.97 8.26 -0.81
CA PHE A 298 12.58 9.49 -0.13
C PHE A 298 12.86 10.70 -1.02
N ALA A 299 14.07 10.86 -1.54
CA ALA A 299 14.40 11.99 -2.40
C ALA A 299 13.46 12.08 -3.62
N ARG A 300 13.19 10.96 -4.30
CA ARG A 300 12.35 10.91 -5.50
C ARG A 300 10.86 11.09 -5.24
N THR A 301 10.36 10.68 -4.08
CA THR A 301 8.93 10.81 -3.73
C THR A 301 8.63 12.09 -2.98
N ALA A 302 9.63 12.69 -2.32
CA ALA A 302 9.48 13.92 -1.55
C ALA A 302 9.65 15.17 -2.40
N LEU A 303 10.76 15.27 -3.15
CA LEU A 303 11.19 16.48 -3.83
C LEU A 303 10.53 16.65 -5.21
N HIS A 304 10.39 17.89 -5.65
CA HIS A 304 10.07 18.19 -7.04
C HIS A 304 11.26 17.81 -7.94
N PRO A 305 11.04 17.25 -9.15
CA PRO A 305 12.14 16.82 -10.02
C PRO A 305 13.13 17.91 -10.44
N SER A 306 12.75 19.19 -10.38
CA SER A 306 13.66 20.31 -10.67
C SER A 306 14.63 20.64 -9.53
N GLN A 307 14.51 19.98 -8.37
CA GLN A 307 15.33 20.26 -7.20
C GLN A 307 16.62 19.45 -7.23
N ASP A 308 17.59 19.87 -6.41
CA ASP A 308 18.85 19.16 -6.19
C ASP A 308 18.84 18.53 -4.79
N ALA A 309 19.00 17.21 -4.72
CA ALA A 309 18.99 16.47 -3.47
C ALA A 309 20.19 16.80 -2.55
N ALA A 310 21.32 17.26 -3.11
CA ALA A 310 22.51 17.61 -2.33
C ALA A 310 22.38 18.97 -1.63
N THR A 311 21.56 19.90 -2.14
CA THR A 311 21.42 21.26 -1.61
C THR A 311 20.07 21.53 -0.94
N ALA A 312 19.04 20.74 -1.23
CA ALA A 312 17.74 20.89 -0.59
C ALA A 312 17.82 20.65 0.93
N THR A 313 17.10 21.45 1.71
CA THR A 313 17.03 21.31 3.18
C THR A 313 15.63 21.60 3.71
N PHE A 314 15.28 20.86 4.76
CA PHE A 314 14.07 21.06 5.54
C PHE A 314 14.30 21.91 6.80
N ARG A 315 15.56 22.18 7.16
CA ARG A 315 15.90 22.99 8.33
C ARG A 315 15.72 24.48 8.02
N GLY A 316 14.89 25.14 8.83
CA GLY A 316 14.68 26.59 8.71
C GLY A 316 13.85 27.02 7.50
N THR A 317 13.49 26.11 6.59
CA THR A 317 12.64 26.38 5.43
C THR A 317 11.18 26.50 5.87
N ASP A 318 10.50 27.55 5.41
CA ASP A 318 9.08 27.76 5.69
C ASP A 318 8.18 26.83 4.86
N LEU A 319 6.94 26.64 5.31
CA LEU A 319 5.99 25.72 4.67
C LEU A 319 5.62 26.13 3.24
N GLY A 320 5.57 27.43 2.94
CA GLY A 320 5.27 27.93 1.60
C GLY A 320 6.34 27.52 0.60
N THR A 321 7.61 27.75 0.95
CA THR A 321 8.75 27.28 0.16
C THR A 321 8.78 25.75 0.01
N LEU A 322 8.48 25.01 1.09
CA LEU A 322 8.44 23.54 1.04
C LEU A 322 7.33 22.97 0.17
N ARG A 323 6.22 23.69 -0.05
CA ARG A 323 5.17 23.27 -1.00
C ARG A 323 5.71 23.21 -2.43
N GLU A 324 6.66 24.06 -2.80
CA GLU A 324 7.30 24.08 -4.13
C GLU A 324 8.52 23.16 -4.23
N VAL A 325 9.34 23.10 -3.17
CA VAL A 325 10.57 22.28 -3.13
C VAL A 325 10.23 20.80 -2.94
N ALA A 326 9.28 20.48 -2.06
CA ALA A 326 8.94 19.11 -1.68
C ALA A 326 7.42 18.83 -1.76
N PRO A 327 6.77 19.09 -2.91
CA PRO A 327 5.32 18.92 -3.06
C PRO A 327 4.86 17.50 -2.76
N GLY A 328 5.70 16.51 -3.08
CA GLY A 328 5.47 15.12 -2.79
C GLY A 328 5.35 14.86 -1.29
N LEU A 329 6.33 15.32 -0.50
CA LEU A 329 6.30 15.14 0.95
C LEU A 329 5.13 15.89 1.59
N ILE A 330 4.95 17.17 1.24
CA ILE A 330 3.90 18.00 1.82
C ILE A 330 2.53 17.40 1.54
N GLY A 331 2.26 16.95 0.31
CA GLY A 331 0.99 16.31 -0.01
C GLY A 331 0.78 14.98 0.72
N GLN A 332 1.83 14.17 0.91
CA GLN A 332 1.72 12.94 1.72
C GLN A 332 1.40 13.24 3.19
N MET A 333 1.93 14.33 3.75
CA MET A 333 1.64 14.77 5.11
C MET A 333 0.22 15.33 5.22
N VAL A 334 -0.19 16.22 4.32
CA VAL A 334 -1.55 16.78 4.24
C VAL A 334 -2.59 15.67 4.15
N PHE A 335 -2.39 14.71 3.24
CA PHE A 335 -3.31 13.60 3.04
C PHE A 335 -3.50 12.76 4.31
N ARG A 336 -2.44 12.53 5.08
CA ARG A 336 -2.52 11.76 6.33
C ARG A 336 -3.17 12.57 7.43
N GLU A 337 -2.86 13.86 7.52
CA GLU A 337 -3.36 14.70 8.60
C GLU A 337 -4.86 14.96 8.51
N ILE A 338 -5.36 15.24 7.31
CA ILE A 338 -6.79 15.47 7.07
C ILE A 338 -7.64 14.26 7.51
N ARG A 339 -7.10 13.04 7.45
CA ARG A 339 -7.80 11.81 7.86
C ARG A 339 -8.01 11.66 9.37
N TYR A 340 -7.30 12.45 10.18
CA TYR A 340 -7.50 12.52 11.64
C TYR A 340 -8.45 13.64 12.06
N MET A 341 -8.88 14.50 11.12
CA MET A 341 -9.80 15.59 11.43
C MET A 341 -11.21 15.05 11.72
N PRO A 342 -11.93 15.61 12.70
CA PRO A 342 -13.30 15.19 13.02
C PRO A 342 -14.25 15.25 11.81
N ARG A 343 -14.08 16.26 10.93
CA ARG A 343 -14.92 16.45 9.74
C ARG A 343 -14.48 15.61 8.52
N TYR A 344 -13.50 14.72 8.65
CA TYR A 344 -12.98 13.97 7.51
C TYR A 344 -14.05 13.15 6.81
N GLN A 345 -14.98 12.53 7.54
CA GLN A 345 -16.03 11.71 6.93
C GLN A 345 -16.95 12.52 6.02
N GLN A 346 -17.26 13.76 6.40
CA GLN A 346 -18.06 14.70 5.61
C GLN A 346 -17.27 15.22 4.40
N LEU A 347 -15.95 15.31 4.52
CA LEU A 347 -15.04 15.82 3.49
C LEU A 347 -14.42 14.72 2.62
N TYR A 348 -14.68 13.44 2.93
CA TYR A 348 -14.08 12.27 2.31
C TYR A 348 -14.25 12.31 0.79
N HIS A 349 -15.46 12.62 0.32
CA HIS A 349 -15.71 12.75 -1.11
C HIS A 349 -14.96 13.95 -1.73
N CYS A 350 -14.75 15.05 -1.01
CA CYS A 350 -14.03 16.19 -1.59
C CYS A 350 -12.58 15.84 -1.95
N PHE A 351 -11.89 15.12 -1.06
CA PHE A 351 -10.48 14.79 -1.27
C PHE A 351 -10.27 13.46 -2.01
N GLU A 352 -11.03 12.41 -1.68
CA GLU A 352 -10.78 11.08 -2.23
C GLU A 352 -11.50 10.84 -3.56
N LYS A 353 -12.75 11.31 -3.70
CA LYS A 353 -13.52 11.13 -4.95
C LYS A 353 -12.92 11.97 -6.07
N ALA A 354 -12.43 13.18 -5.77
CA ALA A 354 -11.74 14.01 -6.75
C ALA A 354 -10.53 13.29 -7.35
N LYS A 355 -9.67 12.70 -6.50
CA LYS A 355 -8.52 11.89 -6.97
C LYS A 355 -8.97 10.66 -7.77
N ALA A 356 -10.00 9.96 -7.30
CA ALA A 356 -10.51 8.77 -7.99
C ALA A 356 -11.02 9.11 -9.39
N LEU A 357 -11.75 10.23 -9.55
CA LEU A 357 -12.22 10.69 -10.86
C LEU A 357 -11.05 10.98 -11.82
N GLU A 358 -9.99 11.64 -11.35
CA GLU A 358 -8.81 11.90 -12.17
C GLU A 358 -8.03 10.61 -12.50
N ALA A 359 -7.95 9.67 -11.56
CA ALA A 359 -7.32 8.37 -11.79
C ALA A 359 -8.06 7.58 -12.87
N TRP A 360 -9.39 7.56 -12.81
CA TRP A 360 -10.25 6.89 -13.79
C TRP A 360 -10.16 7.52 -15.17
N ASP A 361 -10.14 8.84 -15.27
CA ASP A 361 -9.92 9.54 -16.54
C ASP A 361 -8.58 9.14 -17.17
N TYR A 362 -7.52 9.15 -16.36
CA TYR A 362 -6.20 8.71 -16.78
C TYR A 362 -6.17 7.24 -17.22
N TRP A 363 -6.76 6.32 -16.43
CA TRP A 363 -6.82 4.89 -16.78
C TRP A 363 -7.62 4.62 -18.04
N ASN A 364 -8.72 5.36 -18.28
CA ASN A 364 -9.45 5.27 -19.54
C ASN A 364 -8.60 5.69 -20.73
N HIS A 365 -7.84 6.79 -20.59
CA HIS A 365 -6.95 7.27 -21.64
C HIS A 365 -5.80 6.28 -21.93
N GLU A 366 -5.24 5.68 -20.89
CA GLU A 366 -4.13 4.73 -21.01
C GLU A 366 -4.58 3.29 -21.29
N GLY A 367 -5.89 3.01 -21.29
CA GLY A 367 -6.43 1.66 -21.53
C GLY A 367 -6.17 0.67 -20.38
N ILE A 368 -6.32 1.11 -19.13
CA ILE A 368 -6.05 0.31 -17.92
C ILE A 368 -7.38 -0.09 -17.24
N PRO A 369 -7.95 -1.28 -17.54
CA PRO A 369 -9.14 -1.78 -16.84
C PRO A 369 -8.83 -2.36 -15.46
N THR A 370 -7.58 -2.77 -15.22
CA THR A 370 -7.16 -3.43 -13.98
C THR A 370 -5.90 -2.80 -13.38
N PRO A 371 -6.02 -1.63 -12.73
CA PRO A 371 -4.86 -0.96 -12.13
C PRO A 371 -4.28 -1.84 -11.01
N PHE A 372 -2.96 -1.87 -10.87
CA PHE A 372 -2.27 -2.66 -9.85
C PHE A 372 -1.21 -1.83 -9.12
N ASN A 373 -0.69 -2.33 -8.00
CA ASN A 373 0.34 -1.63 -7.24
C ASN A 373 1.64 -1.52 -8.07
N GLY A 374 2.04 -0.29 -8.33
CA GLY A 374 3.18 0.09 -9.16
C GLY A 374 4.54 0.10 -8.45
N ILE A 375 4.62 -0.10 -7.13
CA ILE A 375 5.90 -0.22 -6.41
C ILE A 375 6.56 -1.56 -6.75
N LEU A 376 5.80 -2.64 -6.59
CA LEU A 376 6.15 -4.00 -7.00
C LEU A 376 4.86 -4.74 -7.41
N PRO A 377 4.91 -5.60 -8.45
CA PRO A 377 3.76 -6.39 -8.91
C PRO A 377 3.46 -7.57 -7.96
N LYS A 378 3.26 -7.30 -6.67
CA LYS A 378 3.05 -8.28 -5.60
C LYS A 378 1.64 -8.88 -5.55
N GLY A 379 0.85 -8.72 -6.61
CA GLY A 379 -0.50 -9.27 -6.73
C GLY A 379 -1.63 -8.40 -6.17
N GLU A 380 -1.33 -7.17 -5.74
CA GLU A 380 -2.35 -6.16 -5.43
C GLU A 380 -2.86 -5.55 -6.74
N ILE A 381 -4.06 -5.92 -7.16
CA ILE A 381 -4.69 -5.48 -8.41
C ILE A 381 -6.11 -5.04 -8.13
N GLY A 382 -6.66 -4.17 -8.97
CA GLY A 382 -8.01 -3.68 -8.83
C GLY A 382 -8.80 -3.77 -10.12
N ILE A 383 -10.10 -3.47 -10.01
CA ILE A 383 -10.98 -3.30 -11.17
C ILE A 383 -11.36 -1.84 -11.26
N HIS A 384 -11.13 -1.23 -12.43
CA HIS A 384 -11.55 0.12 -12.76
C HIS A 384 -13.08 0.13 -12.96
N PRO A 385 -13.84 0.89 -12.16
CA PRO A 385 -15.31 0.75 -12.14
C PRO A 385 -16.04 1.28 -13.38
N ILE A 386 -15.41 2.11 -14.21
CA ILE A 386 -16.06 2.78 -15.35
C ILE A 386 -15.26 2.62 -16.65
N ASN A 387 -14.44 1.57 -16.75
CA ASN A 387 -13.71 1.31 -17.98
C ASN A 387 -14.68 0.86 -19.09
N PRO A 388 -14.79 1.59 -20.21
CA PRO A 388 -15.74 1.25 -21.28
C PRO A 388 -15.25 0.09 -22.18
N ARG A 389 -14.01 -0.36 -22.00
CA ARG A 389 -13.28 -1.31 -22.86
C ARG A 389 -13.08 -2.69 -22.22
N SER A 390 -13.80 -2.97 -21.14
CA SER A 390 -13.76 -4.28 -20.48
C SER A 390 -15.16 -4.76 -20.10
N ALA A 391 -15.45 -6.03 -20.37
CA ALA A 391 -16.62 -6.71 -19.84
C ALA A 391 -16.27 -7.41 -18.52
N ILE A 392 -17.17 -7.35 -17.55
CA ILE A 392 -16.96 -7.97 -16.24
C ILE A 392 -18.13 -8.89 -15.90
N ARG A 393 -17.80 -10.10 -15.43
CA ARG A 393 -18.74 -11.05 -14.83
C ARG A 393 -18.32 -11.37 -13.42
N ALA A 394 -19.29 -11.61 -12.54
CA ALA A 394 -19.06 -11.75 -11.11
C ALA A 394 -19.79 -12.97 -10.55
N TRP A 395 -19.13 -13.73 -9.69
CA TRP A 395 -19.74 -14.84 -8.97
C TRP A 395 -19.36 -14.78 -7.49
N THR A 396 -20.27 -15.17 -6.61
CA THR A 396 -19.84 -15.67 -5.29
C THR A 396 -19.07 -16.97 -5.49
N ALA A 397 -18.14 -17.26 -4.59
CA ALA A 397 -17.35 -18.47 -4.66
C ALA A 397 -17.41 -19.28 -3.37
N THR A 398 -17.18 -20.59 -3.49
CA THR A 398 -16.91 -21.48 -2.36
C THR A 398 -15.46 -21.94 -2.42
N GLN A 399 -14.86 -22.14 -1.25
CA GLN A 399 -13.51 -22.68 -1.13
C GLN A 399 -13.58 -24.17 -0.80
N ASP A 400 -12.81 -24.99 -1.51
CA ASP A 400 -12.68 -26.41 -1.17
C ASP A 400 -11.62 -26.66 -0.09
N SER A 401 -11.50 -27.92 0.35
CA SER A 401 -10.55 -28.33 1.39
C SER A 401 -9.07 -28.18 1.00
N LYS A 402 -8.77 -27.98 -0.29
CA LYS A 402 -7.43 -27.73 -0.82
C LYS A 402 -7.15 -26.25 -1.05
N GLY A 403 -8.13 -25.38 -0.78
CA GLY A 403 -8.01 -23.94 -0.91
C GLY A 403 -8.35 -23.40 -2.30
N PHE A 404 -8.82 -24.21 -3.24
CA PHE A 404 -9.28 -23.74 -4.55
C PHE A 404 -10.66 -23.12 -4.46
N LEU A 405 -10.90 -22.12 -5.30
CA LEU A 405 -12.17 -21.43 -5.42
C LEU A 405 -12.99 -21.95 -6.60
N HIS A 406 -14.28 -22.11 -6.34
CA HIS A 406 -15.27 -22.58 -7.31
C HIS A 406 -16.37 -21.54 -7.43
N PRO A 407 -16.70 -21.05 -8.64
CA PRO A 407 -17.85 -20.19 -8.85
C PRO A 407 -19.13 -20.89 -8.36
N ALA A 408 -19.94 -20.19 -7.58
CA ALA A 408 -21.17 -20.73 -6.99
C ALA A 408 -22.42 -20.09 -7.61
N GLN A 409 -22.62 -18.78 -7.38
CA GLN A 409 -23.79 -18.06 -7.91
C GLN A 409 -23.34 -16.80 -8.65
N GLU A 410 -23.78 -16.63 -9.90
CA GLU A 410 -23.55 -15.40 -10.65
C GLU A 410 -24.27 -14.24 -9.96
N THR A 411 -23.54 -13.15 -9.75
CA THR A 411 -24.01 -11.95 -9.08
C THR A 411 -24.18 -10.86 -10.12
N THR A 412 -25.42 -10.51 -10.43
CA THR A 412 -25.74 -9.37 -11.28
C THR A 412 -25.50 -8.10 -10.49
N ALA A 413 -24.30 -7.52 -10.60
CA ALA A 413 -23.95 -6.25 -9.99
C ALA A 413 -23.24 -5.34 -10.99
N VAL A 414 -23.60 -4.07 -10.97
CA VAL A 414 -22.97 -3.02 -11.78
C VAL A 414 -21.84 -2.40 -10.96
N PHE A 415 -20.68 -2.25 -11.59
CA PHE A 415 -19.60 -1.46 -11.00
C PHE A 415 -19.99 0.00 -11.10
N THR A 416 -20.09 0.65 -9.94
CA THR A 416 -20.44 2.06 -9.92
C THR A 416 -19.23 2.90 -9.56
N PRO A 417 -19.12 4.13 -10.08
CA PRO A 417 -18.13 5.08 -9.63
C PRO A 417 -18.43 5.59 -8.20
N HIS A 418 -19.04 4.81 -7.31
CA HIS A 418 -19.28 5.22 -5.93
C HIS A 418 -18.13 4.71 -5.05
N LEU A 419 -17.54 5.63 -4.30
CA LEU A 419 -16.64 5.25 -3.22
C LEU A 419 -17.49 4.70 -2.07
N ALA A 420 -17.10 3.52 -1.58
CA ALA A 420 -17.64 2.90 -0.39
C ALA A 420 -17.65 3.90 0.79
N SER A 421 -18.84 4.37 1.19
CA SER A 421 -19.05 5.45 2.18
C SER A 421 -18.71 5.03 3.61
N TRP A 422 -18.73 3.73 3.90
CA TRP A 422 -18.49 3.12 5.21
C TRP A 422 -17.01 2.91 5.58
N TRP A 423 -16.04 3.21 4.70
CA TRP A 423 -14.65 2.72 4.86
C TRP A 423 -13.61 3.74 5.33
N ALA A 424 -14.03 4.88 5.89
CA ALA A 424 -13.13 5.71 6.69
C ALA A 424 -13.36 5.43 8.18
N PRO A 425 -12.85 4.30 8.73
CA PRO A 425 -12.89 4.11 10.18
C PRO A 425 -12.20 5.32 10.84
N PRO A 426 -12.76 5.86 11.93
CA PRO A 426 -12.11 6.93 12.67
C PRO A 426 -10.67 6.52 12.99
N ARG A 427 -9.71 7.37 12.63
CA ARG A 427 -8.32 7.17 13.01
C ARG A 427 -8.07 7.96 14.28
N HIS A 428 -7.47 7.33 15.29
CA HIS A 428 -7.09 8.00 16.53
C HIS A 428 -5.57 8.02 16.67
N ARG A 429 -5.00 9.16 17.04
CA ARG A 429 -3.58 9.28 17.41
C ARG A 429 -3.43 8.77 18.86
N GLY A 430 -3.26 7.47 19.07
CA GLY A 430 -2.93 6.92 20.40
C GLY A 430 -3.52 5.54 20.73
N GLN A 431 -2.95 4.89 21.76
CA GLN A 431 -3.38 3.60 22.32
C GLN A 431 -4.88 3.60 22.66
N LYS A 432 -5.49 2.40 22.59
CA LYS A 432 -6.90 2.13 22.91
C LYS A 432 -7.41 3.07 24.00
N PRO A 433 -8.58 3.71 23.83
CA PRO A 433 -9.30 4.21 24.99
C PRO A 433 -9.45 3.02 25.92
N THR A 434 -8.80 3.05 27.08
CA THR A 434 -9.21 2.21 28.19
C THR A 434 -10.70 2.46 28.35
N ALA A 435 -11.50 1.41 28.14
CA ALA A 435 -12.93 1.45 28.26
C ALA A 435 -13.30 1.71 29.72
N ASP A 436 -13.22 2.96 30.15
CA ASP A 436 -13.88 3.48 31.33
C ASP A 436 -15.03 4.37 30.86
N SER A 437 -16.05 3.71 30.30
CA SER A 437 -17.41 4.22 30.34
C SER A 437 -18.21 3.25 31.22
N ARG A 438 -18.29 3.61 32.50
CA ARG A 438 -19.23 3.05 33.46
C ARG A 438 -20.64 3.10 32.87
N THR A 439 -21.17 1.93 32.52
CA THR A 439 -22.60 1.69 32.51
C THR A 439 -22.87 0.60 33.53
N THR A 440 -23.42 1.04 34.66
CA THR A 440 -23.80 0.22 35.81
C THR A 440 -24.90 -0.76 35.41
N VAL A 441 -24.60 -2.06 35.32
CA VAL A 441 -25.60 -3.12 35.47
C VAL A 441 -25.00 -4.30 36.25
N ALA A 442 -25.65 -4.56 37.39
CA ALA A 442 -25.62 -5.70 38.31
C ALA A 442 -24.55 -6.80 38.17
N ARG A 443 -23.74 -6.88 39.24
CA ARG A 443 -22.92 -8.00 39.72
C ARG A 443 -23.61 -9.37 39.60
N ARG A 444 -22.93 -10.33 38.95
CA ARG A 444 -22.90 -11.75 39.37
C ARG A 444 -21.45 -12.25 39.34
N ALA A 445 -21.05 -12.93 40.41
CA ALA A 445 -19.67 -13.29 40.72
C ALA A 445 -19.09 -14.35 39.76
N PRO A 446 -17.78 -14.31 39.45
CA PRO A 446 -17.08 -15.43 38.82
C PRO A 446 -16.45 -16.37 39.85
N SER A 447 -16.73 -17.66 39.71
CA SER A 447 -15.97 -18.75 40.36
C SER A 447 -14.59 -18.91 39.69
N PRO A 448 -13.54 -19.34 40.42
CA PRO A 448 -12.19 -19.38 39.89
C PRO A 448 -11.77 -20.78 39.38
N LEU A 449 -10.69 -20.76 38.59
CA LEU A 449 -9.73 -21.83 38.23
C LEU A 449 -9.94 -22.55 36.88
N PRO A 450 -8.88 -23.16 36.26
CA PRO A 450 -7.44 -22.85 36.31
C PRO A 450 -6.74 -22.85 34.93
N PHE A 451 -5.46 -22.45 34.94
CA PHE A 451 -4.45 -22.68 33.91
C PHE A 451 -4.28 -24.16 33.55
N HIS A 452 -4.27 -24.52 32.25
CA HIS A 452 -3.28 -25.45 31.66
C HIS A 452 -3.30 -25.48 30.11
N ARG A 453 -2.15 -25.89 29.57
CA ARG A 453 -1.66 -25.91 28.18
C ARG A 453 -2.36 -26.88 27.21
N SER A 454 -2.45 -26.46 25.93
CA SER A 454 -2.36 -27.21 24.64
C SER A 454 -3.34 -28.37 24.35
N PRO A 455 -3.44 -28.94 23.13
CA PRO A 455 -3.39 -28.42 21.75
C PRO A 455 -4.65 -28.82 20.90
N ILE A 456 -4.64 -28.43 19.63
CA ILE A 456 -5.43 -28.89 18.46
C ILE A 456 -6.31 -30.15 18.64
N LYS A 457 -7.61 -30.00 18.35
CA LYS A 457 -8.58 -30.90 17.67
C LYS A 457 -9.84 -30.06 17.47
N GLY A 458 -10.31 -29.73 16.27
CA GLY A 458 -10.94 -30.66 15.33
C GLY A 458 -12.46 -30.49 15.40
N ILE A 459 -13.02 -29.76 14.41
CA ILE A 459 -14.34 -29.91 13.77
C ILE A 459 -15.59 -29.89 14.66
N SER A 460 -16.50 -28.92 14.43
CA SER A 460 -17.80 -29.20 13.79
C SER A 460 -18.61 -27.94 13.50
N ALA A 461 -19.25 -27.98 12.32
CA ALA A 461 -20.21 -27.06 11.70
C ALA A 461 -19.67 -25.70 11.22
#